data_AF-A0A8S2VBA5-F1
#
_entry.id   AF-A0A8S2VBA5-F1
#
_cell.length_a   1.000
_cell.length_b   1.000
_cell.length_c   1.000
_cell.angle_alpha   90.00
_cell.angle_beta   90.00
_cell.angle_gamma   90.00
#
_symmetry.space_group_name_H-M   'P 1'
#
loop_
_entity.id
_entity.type
_entity.pdbx_description
1 polymer ?
#
loop_
_entity_poly.entity_id
_entity_poly.type
_entity_poly.pdbx_seq_one_letter_code
_entity_poly.pdbx_strand_id
1 'polypeptide(L)'
;FKLVSDIEVKELEKSYYSCTYSTTNRQQQITLETFSNLLSPILPPILIPGFFDAFDENRDGCIDFKEFVCGISAACRGPHVERYKFLFRVFDRDHDGRLDRSDIVYMSSCLIDVAQFVYVLTIHMNDSPDIYADDILQNNVNNKTNQIKHFQQEDFLNWCATDALIQQLIELIFQICHVVLGLKPSTKQEEITIVKQFLRREQYPFVEAQPGVSSKAYHWINCNRSTSKPGSSWYLISMDWWLRWDSSANINSTEPIVTTMQKKNSLTKLNKLTSGPDNKREPGDIDNSLLIDKNSPNTIRIANDDCVQLKLGLRRSMHFEMVPELLWLFLRKYYRCNGPAICRKVTYRKKINKPELDLYPLLVRIYRNQNLSPQQMEAIATNSATSNNNNNSHSMDFVYPLLNYVSASLFSSSGTSNSISANTQRHYLTCSYFVSPYQTVRSLAEELSRKFGKPLDELRIWIRYSEVSIRYQIFE
;
A
#
# COMPACT_ATOMS: atom_id res chain seq x y z
N PHE A 1 3.79 -7.72 29.78
CA PHE A 1 4.74 -7.04 28.87
C PHE A 1 6.13 -7.70 28.74
N LYS A 2 6.41 -8.89 29.29
CA LYS A 2 7.78 -9.43 29.40
C LYS A 2 8.49 -9.81 28.07
N LEU A 3 7.77 -9.79 26.94
CA LEU A 3 8.26 -10.22 25.62
C LEU A 3 8.36 -9.08 24.59
N VAL A 4 7.94 -7.87 24.96
CA VAL A 4 7.97 -6.67 24.09
C VAL A 4 8.85 -5.64 24.79
N SER A 5 9.83 -5.08 24.08
CA SER A 5 10.72 -4.06 24.64
C SER A 5 10.01 -2.72 24.80
N ASP A 6 10.50 -1.84 25.69
CA ASP A 6 9.92 -0.51 25.91
C ASP A 6 9.87 0.35 24.62
N ILE A 7 10.83 0.13 23.71
CA ILE A 7 10.86 0.80 22.40
C ILE A 7 9.67 0.34 21.55
N GLU A 8 9.39 -0.95 21.55
CA GLU A 8 8.29 -1.52 20.79
C GLU A 8 6.93 -1.17 21.38
N VAL A 9 6.83 -1.06 22.71
CA VAL A 9 5.62 -0.54 23.35
C VAL A 9 5.32 0.88 22.87
N LYS A 10 6.32 1.76 22.75
CA LYS A 10 6.15 3.12 22.19
C LYS A 10 5.74 3.11 20.72
N GLU A 11 6.25 2.16 19.93
CA GLU A 11 5.84 2.02 18.54
C GLU A 11 4.41 1.49 18.41
N LEU A 12 4.02 0.54 19.27
CA LEU A 12 2.63 0.06 19.36
C LEU A 12 1.67 1.16 19.81
N GLU A 13 2.10 2.03 20.74
CA GLU A 13 1.33 3.19 21.18
C GLU A 13 1.02 4.14 20.01
N LYS A 14 2.02 4.47 19.18
CA LYS A 14 1.80 5.27 17.97
C LYS A 14 0.82 4.61 17.01
N SER A 15 0.97 3.30 16.78
CA SER A 15 0.08 2.54 15.90
C SER A 15 -1.35 2.48 16.45
N TYR A 16 -1.52 2.23 17.75
CA TYR A 16 -2.81 2.20 18.44
C TYR A 16 -3.54 3.54 18.28
N TYR A 17 -2.89 4.63 18.65
CA TYR A 17 -3.53 5.94 18.58
C TYR A 17 -3.81 6.38 17.14
N SER A 18 -2.94 6.07 16.18
CA SER A 18 -3.21 6.32 14.76
C SER A 18 -4.51 5.67 14.27
N CYS A 19 -4.84 4.49 14.79
CA CYS A 19 -6.09 3.79 14.45
C CYS A 19 -7.30 4.47 15.12
N THR A 20 -7.16 4.88 16.38
CA THR A 20 -8.25 5.46 17.17
C THR A 20 -8.57 6.92 16.81
N TYR A 21 -7.60 7.72 16.35
CA TYR A 21 -7.84 9.10 15.91
C TYR A 21 -8.69 9.18 14.63
N SER A 22 -8.72 8.11 13.83
CA SER A 22 -9.51 8.05 12.61
C SER A 22 -10.99 7.79 12.88
N THR A 23 -11.36 7.43 14.11
CA THR A 23 -12.75 7.19 14.51
C THR A 23 -13.29 8.33 15.36
N THR A 24 -14.56 8.67 15.16
CA THR A 24 -15.30 9.67 15.96
C THR A 24 -15.58 9.22 17.40
N ASN A 25 -14.93 8.15 17.87
CA ASN A 25 -15.18 7.56 19.17
C ASN A 25 -14.49 8.37 20.28
N ARG A 26 -15.27 8.86 21.25
CA ARG A 26 -14.76 9.65 22.39
C ARG A 26 -13.84 8.86 23.31
N GLN A 27 -13.89 7.52 23.27
CA GLN A 27 -13.14 6.66 24.18
C GLN A 27 -11.74 6.27 23.68
N GLN A 28 -11.34 6.64 22.45
CA GLN A 28 -10.03 6.26 21.87
C GLN A 28 -9.73 4.75 21.96
N GLN A 29 -10.75 3.91 21.79
CA GLN A 29 -10.61 2.45 21.78
C GLN A 29 -10.77 1.89 20.36
N ILE A 30 -10.17 0.73 20.11
CA ILE A 30 -10.29 0.04 18.83
C ILE A 30 -11.59 -0.77 18.82
N THR A 31 -12.48 -0.45 17.88
CA THR A 31 -13.72 -1.22 17.64
C THR A 31 -13.47 -2.33 16.62
N LEU A 32 -14.38 -3.30 16.51
CA LEU A 32 -14.30 -4.37 15.51
C LEU A 32 -14.15 -3.84 14.08
N GLU A 33 -14.81 -2.73 13.73
CA GLU A 33 -14.69 -2.11 12.41
C GLU A 33 -13.27 -1.56 12.16
N THR A 34 -12.72 -0.86 13.15
CA THR A 34 -11.35 -0.32 13.06
C THR A 34 -10.31 -1.44 13.01
N PHE A 35 -10.51 -2.48 13.81
CA PHE A 35 -9.67 -3.67 13.83
C PHE A 35 -9.74 -4.43 12.51
N SER A 36 -10.94 -4.55 11.93
CA SER A 36 -11.15 -5.15 10.62
C SER A 36 -10.38 -4.41 9.53
N ASN A 37 -10.47 -3.07 9.49
CA ASN A 37 -9.71 -2.26 8.53
C ASN A 37 -8.19 -2.39 8.70
N LEU A 38 -7.71 -2.56 9.95
CA LEU A 38 -6.30 -2.75 10.26
C LEU A 38 -5.78 -4.11 9.75
N LEU A 39 -6.58 -5.18 9.88
CA LEU A 39 -6.15 -6.56 9.59
C LEU A 39 -6.55 -7.07 8.19
N SER A 40 -7.55 -6.45 7.54
CA SER A 40 -8.15 -6.91 6.28
C SER A 40 -7.19 -7.18 5.11
N PRO A 41 -6.02 -6.52 4.96
CA PRO A 41 -5.09 -6.90 3.88
C PRO A 41 -4.22 -8.13 4.21
N ILE A 42 -4.17 -8.57 5.47
CA ILE A 42 -3.28 -9.67 5.92
C ILE A 42 -4.05 -10.89 6.36
N LEU A 43 -5.22 -10.70 6.97
CA LEU A 43 -6.02 -11.76 7.57
C LEU A 43 -7.33 -11.97 6.78
N PRO A 44 -7.73 -13.23 6.52
CA PRO A 44 -9.06 -13.55 6.01
C PRO A 44 -10.18 -12.93 6.89
N PRO A 45 -11.25 -12.36 6.31
CA PRO A 45 -12.32 -11.73 7.07
C PRO A 45 -12.99 -12.63 8.11
N ILE A 46 -13.10 -13.94 7.83
CA ILE A 46 -13.71 -14.92 8.74
C ILE A 46 -13.00 -15.01 10.10
N LEU A 47 -11.69 -14.74 10.14
CA LEU A 47 -10.87 -14.81 11.35
C LEU A 47 -10.96 -13.53 12.19
N ILE A 48 -11.39 -12.40 11.60
CA ILE A 48 -11.35 -11.09 12.27
C ILE A 48 -12.16 -11.08 13.58
N PRO A 49 -13.40 -11.61 13.66
CA PRO A 49 -14.16 -11.64 14.90
C PRO A 49 -13.46 -12.45 16.00
N GLY A 50 -13.01 -13.67 15.71
CA GLY A 50 -12.32 -14.50 16.70
C GLY A 50 -11.00 -13.88 17.18
N PHE A 51 -10.28 -13.17 16.30
CA PHE A 51 -9.12 -12.39 16.72
C PHE A 51 -9.51 -11.21 17.60
N PHE A 52 -10.59 -10.51 17.30
CA PHE A 52 -11.07 -9.41 18.11
C PHE A 52 -11.43 -9.90 19.53
N ASP A 53 -12.20 -10.98 19.63
CA ASP A 53 -12.62 -11.57 20.90
C ASP A 53 -11.43 -12.12 21.71
N ALA A 54 -10.38 -12.62 21.04
CA ALA A 54 -9.15 -13.06 21.72
C ALA A 54 -8.29 -11.90 22.25
N PHE A 55 -8.48 -10.68 21.73
CA PHE A 55 -7.83 -9.46 22.24
C PHE A 55 -8.67 -8.79 23.34
N ASP A 56 -9.99 -8.75 23.20
CA ASP A 56 -10.95 -8.17 24.14
C ASP A 56 -11.14 -9.09 25.37
N GLU A 57 -10.16 -9.10 26.29
CA GLU A 57 -10.17 -9.96 27.48
C GLU A 57 -11.32 -9.64 28.44
N ASN A 58 -11.77 -8.38 28.47
CA ASN A 58 -12.81 -7.91 29.38
C ASN A 58 -14.24 -8.02 28.78
N ARG A 59 -14.36 -8.24 27.47
CA ARG A 59 -15.59 -8.36 26.67
C ARG A 59 -16.48 -7.12 26.69
N ASP A 60 -15.87 -5.94 26.68
CA ASP A 60 -16.58 -4.67 26.59
C ASP A 60 -16.92 -4.27 25.13
N GLY A 61 -16.50 -5.08 24.15
CA GLY A 61 -16.72 -4.87 22.72
C GLY A 61 -15.73 -3.88 22.11
N CYS A 62 -14.68 -3.54 22.84
CA CYS A 62 -13.60 -2.63 22.46
C CYS A 62 -12.24 -3.21 22.88
N ILE A 63 -11.16 -2.85 22.19
CA ILE A 63 -9.80 -3.23 22.58
C ILE A 63 -9.08 -2.01 23.14
N ASP A 64 -8.77 -2.04 24.43
CA ASP A 64 -7.97 -1.02 25.09
C ASP A 64 -6.46 -1.16 24.77
N PHE A 65 -5.65 -0.17 25.15
CA PHE A 65 -4.21 -0.20 24.85
C PHE A 65 -3.48 -1.37 25.53
N LYS A 66 -3.89 -1.76 26.73
CA LYS A 66 -3.27 -2.86 27.49
C LYS A 66 -3.58 -4.19 26.82
N GLU A 67 -4.83 -4.43 26.46
CA GLU A 67 -5.30 -5.59 25.69
C GLU A 67 -4.61 -5.68 24.34
N PHE A 68 -4.49 -4.55 23.63
CA PHE A 68 -3.77 -4.47 22.36
C PHE A 68 -2.31 -4.94 22.48
N VAL A 69 -1.56 -4.40 23.45
CA VAL A 69 -0.14 -4.77 23.62
C VAL A 69 0.00 -6.22 24.12
N CYS A 70 -0.88 -6.68 25.01
CA CYS A 70 -0.89 -8.06 25.50
C CYS A 70 -1.19 -9.07 24.38
N GLY A 71 -2.22 -8.82 23.58
CA GLY A 71 -2.57 -9.65 22.43
C GLY A 71 -1.44 -9.74 21.41
N ILE A 72 -0.80 -8.62 21.05
CA ILE A 72 0.36 -8.61 20.15
C ILE A 72 1.57 -9.33 20.75
N SER A 73 1.82 -9.16 22.05
CA SER A 73 2.88 -9.87 22.75
C SER A 73 2.68 -11.39 22.65
N ALA A 74 1.47 -11.89 22.87
CA ALA A 74 1.15 -13.31 22.84
C ALA A 74 1.15 -13.86 21.39
N ALA A 75 0.51 -13.15 20.47
CA ALA A 75 0.30 -13.60 19.09
C ALA A 75 1.59 -13.57 18.24
N CYS A 76 2.49 -12.61 18.48
CA CYS A 76 3.65 -12.39 17.60
C CYS A 76 5.02 -12.52 18.26
N ARG A 77 5.18 -12.16 19.54
CA ARG A 77 6.49 -12.16 20.22
C ARG A 77 6.71 -13.35 21.14
N GLY A 78 5.65 -14.08 21.47
CA GLY A 78 5.75 -15.35 22.19
C GLY A 78 6.42 -16.46 21.37
N PRO A 79 7.00 -17.47 22.04
CA PRO A 79 7.39 -18.73 21.39
C PRO A 79 6.15 -19.42 20.80
N HIS A 80 6.35 -20.41 19.94
CA HIS A 80 5.25 -21.16 19.30
C HIS A 80 4.15 -21.58 20.27
N VAL A 81 4.51 -22.06 21.46
CA VAL A 81 3.55 -22.45 22.50
C VAL A 81 2.60 -21.30 22.87
N GLU A 82 3.11 -20.09 23.12
CA GLU A 82 2.26 -18.94 23.48
C GLU A 82 1.40 -18.47 22.29
N ARG A 83 1.91 -18.61 21.07
CA ARG A 83 1.13 -18.33 19.85
C ARG A 83 0.00 -19.34 19.66
N TYR A 84 0.24 -20.62 19.95
CA TYR A 84 -0.80 -21.65 19.94
C TYR A 84 -1.83 -21.40 21.04
N LYS A 85 -1.42 -21.01 22.25
CA LYS A 85 -2.38 -20.61 23.30
C LYS A 85 -3.22 -19.40 22.89
N PHE A 86 -2.63 -18.44 22.17
CA PHE A 86 -3.37 -17.33 21.60
C PHE A 86 -4.39 -17.82 20.56
N LEU A 87 -4.00 -18.69 19.63
CA LEU A 87 -4.91 -19.30 18.65
C LEU A 87 -6.03 -20.13 19.28
N PHE A 88 -5.75 -20.83 20.38
CA PHE A 88 -6.78 -21.53 21.14
C PHE A 88 -7.90 -20.57 21.54
N ARG A 89 -7.55 -19.39 22.09
CA ARG A 89 -8.53 -18.35 22.44
C ARG A 89 -9.29 -17.77 21.24
N VAL A 90 -8.69 -17.78 20.05
CA VAL A 90 -9.36 -17.32 18.82
C VAL A 90 -10.47 -18.27 18.40
N PHE A 91 -10.31 -19.57 18.66
CA PHE A 91 -11.28 -20.59 18.27
C PHE A 91 -12.26 -20.98 19.39
N ASP A 92 -11.88 -20.77 20.65
CA ASP A 92 -12.70 -20.95 21.84
C ASP A 92 -13.72 -19.80 21.96
N ARG A 93 -14.85 -19.91 21.26
CA ARG A 93 -15.83 -18.81 21.09
C ARG A 93 -16.69 -18.56 22.32
N ASP A 94 -16.92 -19.57 23.14
CA ASP A 94 -17.66 -19.43 24.41
C ASP A 94 -16.74 -19.22 25.61
N HIS A 95 -15.43 -19.43 25.41
CA HIS A 95 -14.35 -19.25 26.39
C HIS A 95 -14.50 -20.17 27.60
N ASP A 96 -14.99 -21.39 27.39
CA ASP A 96 -15.11 -22.40 28.43
C ASP A 96 -13.76 -23.12 28.71
N GLY A 97 -12.73 -22.78 27.94
CA GLY A 97 -11.39 -23.35 28.03
C GLY A 97 -11.26 -24.69 27.30
N ARG A 98 -12.21 -25.03 26.42
CA ARG A 98 -12.27 -26.26 25.64
C ARG A 98 -12.77 -25.93 24.22
N LEU A 99 -12.37 -26.73 23.23
CA LEU A 99 -12.98 -26.62 21.90
C LEU A 99 -13.97 -27.77 21.72
N ASP A 100 -15.24 -27.41 21.56
CA ASP A 100 -16.28 -28.37 21.22
C ASP A 100 -16.31 -28.65 19.71
N ARG A 101 -17.24 -29.52 19.26
CA ARG A 101 -17.35 -29.82 17.82
C ARG A 101 -17.67 -28.57 17.01
N SER A 102 -18.51 -27.68 17.53
CA SER A 102 -18.92 -26.47 16.83
C SER A 102 -17.75 -25.51 16.62
N ASP A 103 -16.85 -25.40 17.61
CA ASP A 103 -15.63 -24.60 17.52
C ASP A 103 -14.60 -25.20 16.57
N ILE A 104 -14.48 -26.53 16.55
CA ILE A 104 -13.58 -27.20 15.60
C ILE A 104 -14.10 -27.05 14.17
N VAL A 105 -15.40 -27.13 13.92
CA VAL A 105 -15.98 -26.86 12.59
C VAL A 105 -15.74 -25.40 12.16
N TYR A 106 -15.87 -24.45 13.08
CA TYR A 106 -15.53 -23.06 12.83
C TYR A 106 -14.04 -22.87 12.52
N MET A 107 -13.16 -23.50 13.31
CA MET A 107 -11.71 -23.50 13.08
C MET A 107 -11.37 -24.10 11.71
N SER A 108 -11.95 -25.25 11.35
CA SER A 108 -11.78 -25.88 10.05
C SER A 108 -12.20 -24.95 8.90
N SER A 109 -13.32 -24.25 9.06
CA SER A 109 -13.77 -23.23 8.10
C SER A 109 -12.74 -22.11 7.93
N CYS A 110 -12.22 -21.60 9.05
CA CYS A 110 -11.19 -20.57 9.05
C CYS A 110 -9.89 -21.03 8.37
N LEU A 111 -9.44 -22.26 8.63
CA LEU A 111 -8.21 -22.81 8.06
C LEU A 111 -8.34 -23.09 6.57
N ILE A 112 -9.53 -23.52 6.10
CA ILE A 112 -9.82 -23.64 4.67
C ILE A 112 -9.72 -22.25 4.00
N ASP A 113 -10.29 -21.21 4.63
CA ASP A 113 -10.17 -19.83 4.14
C ASP A 113 -8.71 -19.34 4.13
N VAL A 114 -7.91 -19.70 5.15
CA VAL A 114 -6.46 -19.43 5.16
C VAL A 114 -5.78 -20.14 3.99
N ALA A 115 -6.07 -21.42 3.76
CA ALA A 115 -5.50 -22.19 2.64
C ALA A 115 -5.80 -21.50 1.30
N GLN A 116 -7.03 -21.03 1.10
CA GLN A 116 -7.44 -20.26 -0.07
C GLN A 116 -6.73 -18.91 -0.16
N PHE A 117 -6.58 -18.22 0.97
CA PHE A 117 -5.96 -16.90 1.07
C PHE A 117 -4.45 -16.93 0.80
N VAL A 118 -3.74 -17.98 1.25
CA VAL A 118 -2.30 -18.19 1.03
C VAL A 118 -1.97 -19.06 -0.18
N TYR A 119 -2.99 -19.60 -0.85
CA TYR A 119 -2.86 -20.39 -2.08
C TYR A 119 -2.10 -21.72 -1.88
N VAL A 120 -2.45 -22.46 -0.83
CA VAL A 120 -1.95 -23.82 -0.60
C VAL A 120 -2.89 -24.81 -1.31
N LEU A 121 -2.72 -24.94 -2.63
CA LEU A 121 -3.60 -25.69 -3.56
C LEU A 121 -3.84 -27.17 -3.22
N THR A 122 -3.14 -27.73 -2.24
CA THR A 122 -3.08 -29.18 -1.99
C THR A 122 -3.80 -29.63 -0.73
N ILE A 123 -4.35 -28.73 0.09
CA ILE A 123 -4.89 -29.10 1.41
C ILE A 123 -6.36 -28.65 1.53
N HIS A 124 -7.28 -29.61 1.68
CA HIS A 124 -8.71 -29.49 2.08
C HIS A 124 -9.61 -28.48 1.34
N MET A 125 -9.18 -27.85 0.23
CA MET A 125 -9.98 -26.85 -0.50
C MET A 125 -11.33 -27.36 -1.05
N ASN A 126 -11.48 -28.68 -1.17
CA ASN A 126 -12.69 -29.32 -1.67
C ASN A 126 -13.46 -30.08 -0.57
N ASP A 127 -12.93 -30.11 0.65
CA ASP A 127 -13.56 -30.80 1.77
C ASP A 127 -14.52 -29.84 2.49
N SER A 128 -15.66 -30.36 2.93
CA SER A 128 -16.55 -29.61 3.82
C SER A 128 -15.82 -29.33 5.13
N PRO A 129 -16.01 -28.16 5.78
CA PRO A 129 -15.48 -27.90 7.11
C PRO A 129 -15.80 -29.00 8.12
N ASP A 130 -16.98 -29.63 8.02
CA ASP A 130 -17.35 -30.79 8.83
C ASP A 130 -16.43 -32.00 8.64
N ILE A 131 -16.03 -32.30 7.40
CA ILE A 131 -15.16 -33.45 7.11
C ILE A 131 -13.77 -33.22 7.69
N TYR A 132 -13.24 -32.01 7.54
CA TYR A 132 -11.96 -31.65 8.13
C TYR A 132 -12.02 -31.64 9.67
N ALA A 133 -13.12 -31.14 10.24
CA ALA A 133 -13.33 -31.18 11.69
C ALA A 133 -13.40 -32.61 12.22
N ASP A 134 -14.10 -33.50 11.52
CA ASP A 134 -14.19 -34.91 11.89
C ASP A 134 -12.82 -35.61 11.80
N ASP A 135 -11.96 -35.27 10.82
CA ASP A 135 -10.59 -35.77 10.74
C ASP A 135 -9.71 -35.29 11.91
N ILE A 136 -9.79 -34.00 12.26
CA ILE A 136 -9.10 -33.44 13.43
C ILE A 136 -9.53 -34.17 14.71
N LEU A 137 -10.83 -34.39 14.87
CA LEU A 137 -11.38 -35.09 16.03
C LEU A 137 -10.93 -36.56 16.08
N GLN A 138 -10.98 -37.28 14.95
CA GLN A 138 -10.63 -38.70 14.87
C GLN A 138 -9.16 -38.96 15.16
N ASN A 139 -8.25 -38.13 14.61
CA ASN A 139 -6.81 -38.28 14.81
C ASN A 139 -6.36 -38.05 16.26
N ASN A 140 -7.20 -37.41 17.09
CA ASN A 140 -6.94 -37.13 18.50
C ASN A 140 -7.73 -38.03 19.48
N VAL A 141 -8.54 -38.99 18.98
CA VAL A 141 -9.25 -39.94 19.85
C VAL A 141 -8.31 -41.05 20.35
N ASN A 142 -7.97 -41.01 21.63
CA ASN A 142 -7.41 -42.16 22.33
C ASN A 142 -8.46 -43.30 22.36
N ASN A 143 -8.12 -44.45 21.76
CA ASN A 143 -8.92 -45.67 21.53
C ASN A 143 -9.54 -46.38 22.77
N LYS A 144 -9.88 -45.68 23.86
CA LYS A 144 -10.41 -46.31 25.09
C LYS A 144 -11.75 -45.79 25.59
N THR A 145 -12.30 -44.70 25.05
CA THR A 145 -13.63 -44.21 25.45
C THR A 145 -14.38 -43.65 24.26
N ASN A 146 -15.48 -44.28 23.86
CA ASN A 146 -16.42 -43.84 22.81
C ASN A 146 -17.21 -42.56 23.17
N GLN A 147 -16.61 -41.61 23.88
CA GLN A 147 -17.19 -40.29 24.14
C GLN A 147 -16.34 -39.26 23.40
N ILE A 148 -16.98 -38.43 22.58
CA ILE A 148 -16.36 -37.29 21.91
C ILE A 148 -15.82 -36.38 23.02
N LYS A 149 -14.51 -36.47 23.29
CA LYS A 149 -13.87 -35.61 24.27
C LYS A 149 -13.73 -34.22 23.66
N HIS A 150 -14.17 -33.22 24.43
CA HIS A 150 -13.79 -31.84 24.17
C HIS A 150 -12.27 -31.73 24.01
N PHE A 151 -11.84 -30.91 23.06
CA PHE A 151 -10.43 -30.73 22.76
C PHE A 151 -9.84 -29.75 23.76
N GLN A 152 -9.01 -30.23 24.67
CA GLN A 152 -8.41 -29.37 25.69
C GLN A 152 -7.20 -28.61 25.12
N GLN A 153 -6.76 -27.58 25.84
CA GLN A 153 -5.63 -26.75 25.42
C GLN A 153 -4.36 -27.57 25.12
N GLU A 154 -4.06 -28.60 25.92
CA GLU A 154 -2.88 -29.46 25.71
C GLU A 154 -2.97 -30.26 24.40
N ASP A 155 -4.14 -30.83 24.11
CA ASP A 155 -4.41 -31.57 22.88
C ASP A 155 -4.27 -30.64 21.66
N PHE A 156 -4.78 -29.41 21.77
CA PHE A 156 -4.67 -28.40 20.73
C PHE A 156 -3.24 -27.97 20.43
N LEU A 157 -2.45 -27.73 21.47
CA LEU A 157 -1.03 -27.37 21.32
C LEU A 157 -0.24 -28.46 20.59
N ASN A 158 -0.52 -29.74 20.90
CA ASN A 158 0.13 -30.87 20.23
C ASN A 158 -0.27 -30.97 18.75
N TRP A 159 -1.56 -30.86 18.46
CA TRP A 159 -2.07 -30.91 17.07
C TRP A 159 -1.52 -29.75 16.21
N CYS A 160 -1.50 -28.53 16.76
CA CYS A 160 -0.98 -27.34 16.09
C CYS A 160 0.48 -27.47 15.62
N ALA A 161 1.29 -28.27 16.32
CA ALA A 161 2.67 -28.53 15.93
C ALA A 161 2.79 -29.40 14.67
N THR A 162 1.73 -30.12 14.31
CA THR A 162 1.69 -31.05 13.16
C THR A 162 0.95 -30.49 11.96
N ASP A 163 -0.03 -29.60 12.18
CA ASP A 163 -0.88 -29.08 11.13
C ASP A 163 -0.21 -27.96 10.32
N ALA A 164 -0.18 -28.12 8.99
CA ALA A 164 0.46 -27.17 8.09
C ALA A 164 -0.32 -25.85 7.94
N LEU A 165 -1.66 -25.87 8.04
CA LEU A 165 -2.50 -24.68 7.89
C LEU A 165 -2.37 -23.77 9.12
N ILE A 166 -2.22 -24.35 10.31
CA ILE A 166 -1.89 -23.59 11.52
C ILE A 166 -0.56 -22.86 11.37
N GLN A 167 0.47 -23.50 10.79
CA GLN A 167 1.74 -22.81 10.53
C GLN A 167 1.56 -21.64 9.57
N GLN A 168 0.77 -21.81 8.50
CA GLN A 168 0.43 -20.70 7.59
C GLN A 168 -0.32 -19.57 8.30
N LEU A 169 -1.28 -19.89 9.18
CA LEU A 169 -1.99 -18.91 9.98
C LEU A 169 -1.04 -18.13 10.91
N ILE A 170 -0.10 -18.81 11.57
CA ILE A 170 0.90 -18.15 12.41
C ILE A 170 1.81 -17.25 11.59
N GLU A 171 2.20 -17.65 10.38
CA GLU A 171 2.96 -16.79 9.48
C GLU A 171 2.17 -15.52 9.11
N LEU A 172 0.86 -15.62 8.87
CA LEU A 172 0.00 -14.44 8.64
C LEU A 172 -0.03 -13.51 9.86
N ILE A 173 -0.21 -14.08 11.06
CA ILE A 173 -0.19 -13.33 12.32
C ILE A 173 1.16 -12.61 12.49
N PHE A 174 2.25 -13.33 12.22
CA PHE A 174 3.58 -12.76 12.32
C PHE A 174 3.78 -11.58 11.37
N GLN A 175 3.23 -11.67 10.15
CA GLN A 175 3.25 -10.56 9.18
C GLN A 175 2.46 -9.34 9.66
N ILE A 176 1.36 -9.49 10.42
CA ILE A 176 0.60 -8.36 11.00
C ILE A 176 1.52 -7.49 11.85
N CYS A 177 2.32 -8.11 12.71
CA CYS A 177 3.18 -7.40 13.64
C CYS A 177 4.27 -6.58 12.95
N HIS A 178 4.74 -7.02 11.80
CA HIS A 178 5.80 -6.32 11.08
C HIS A 178 5.24 -5.36 10.04
N VAL A 179 4.35 -5.82 9.16
CA VAL A 179 3.87 -5.04 8.02
C VAL A 179 2.81 -4.02 8.42
N VAL A 180 1.88 -4.37 9.31
CA VAL A 180 0.78 -3.48 9.73
C VAL A 180 1.19 -2.65 10.94
N LEU A 181 1.77 -3.28 11.96
CA LEU A 181 2.14 -2.56 13.20
C LEU A 181 3.52 -1.91 13.14
N GLY A 182 4.32 -2.21 12.10
CA GLY A 182 5.62 -1.59 11.89
C GLY A 182 6.64 -1.96 12.96
N LEU A 183 6.52 -3.11 13.61
CA LEU A 183 7.55 -3.60 14.52
C LEU A 183 8.75 -4.10 13.72
N LYS A 184 9.96 -3.85 14.22
CA LYS A 184 11.17 -4.26 13.52
C LYS A 184 11.34 -5.79 13.63
N PRO A 185 11.62 -6.50 12.53
CA PRO A 185 12.06 -7.90 12.59
C PRO A 185 13.36 -8.05 13.38
N SER A 186 13.55 -9.19 14.04
CA SER A 186 14.72 -9.42 14.88
C SER A 186 15.97 -9.64 14.04
N THR A 187 15.81 -10.29 12.89
CA THR A 187 16.89 -10.59 11.96
C THR A 187 16.59 -10.09 10.55
N LYS A 188 17.64 -9.87 9.76
CA LYS A 188 17.50 -9.49 8.35
C LYS A 188 16.83 -10.58 7.51
N GLN A 189 17.06 -11.86 7.86
CA GLN A 189 16.42 -12.99 7.20
C GLN A 189 14.91 -13.03 7.44
N GLU A 190 14.47 -12.73 8.66
CA GLU A 190 13.04 -12.57 8.97
C GLU A 190 12.43 -11.45 8.14
N GLU A 191 13.08 -10.29 8.09
CA GLU A 191 12.62 -9.15 7.27
C GLU A 191 12.42 -9.54 5.80
N ILE A 192 13.41 -10.18 5.18
CA ILE A 192 13.33 -10.62 3.78
C ILE A 192 12.21 -11.65 3.60
N THR A 193 12.09 -12.60 4.52
CA THR A 193 11.04 -13.64 4.48
C THR A 193 9.65 -13.00 4.54
N ILE A 194 9.41 -12.11 5.51
CA ILE A 194 8.14 -11.39 5.69
C ILE A 194 7.78 -10.61 4.42
N VAL A 195 8.71 -9.79 3.92
CA VAL A 195 8.47 -8.94 2.75
C VAL A 195 8.20 -9.79 1.52
N LYS A 196 8.99 -10.83 1.26
CA LYS A 196 8.82 -11.69 0.08
C LYS A 196 7.54 -12.53 0.13
N GLN A 197 7.20 -13.10 1.28
CA GLN A 197 5.97 -13.88 1.44
C GLN A 197 4.74 -12.99 1.24
N PHE A 198 4.69 -11.84 1.90
CA PHE A 198 3.62 -10.86 1.72
C PHE A 198 3.53 -10.41 0.26
N LEU A 199 4.67 -10.05 -0.35
CA LEU A 199 4.70 -9.55 -1.71
C LEU A 199 4.22 -10.58 -2.73
N ARG A 200 4.70 -11.82 -2.64
CA ARG A 200 4.28 -12.92 -3.52
C ARG A 200 2.76 -13.10 -3.48
N ARG A 201 2.20 -13.04 -2.26
CA ARG A 201 0.77 -13.20 -2.03
C ARG A 201 -0.03 -12.05 -2.66
N GLU A 202 0.37 -10.80 -2.45
CA GLU A 202 -0.34 -9.63 -2.99
C GLU A 202 -0.13 -9.42 -4.50
N GLN A 203 0.98 -9.91 -5.06
CA GLN A 203 1.26 -9.80 -6.50
C GLN A 203 0.50 -10.81 -7.35
N TYR A 204 -0.04 -11.87 -6.73
CA TYR A 204 -0.71 -12.96 -7.44
C TYR A 204 -1.77 -12.49 -8.46
N PRO A 205 -2.66 -11.53 -8.16
CA PRO A 205 -3.61 -10.95 -9.13
C PRO A 205 -2.98 -10.38 -10.41
N PHE A 206 -1.74 -9.92 -10.34
CA PHE A 206 -1.03 -9.29 -11.46
C PHE A 206 -0.26 -10.28 -12.34
N VAL A 207 -0.07 -11.52 -11.88
CA VAL A 207 0.63 -12.59 -12.62
C VAL A 207 -0.38 -13.36 -13.47
N GLU A 208 0.08 -14.05 -14.52
CA GLU A 208 -0.78 -14.99 -15.25
C GLU A 208 -1.17 -16.17 -14.35
N ALA A 209 -2.39 -16.66 -14.52
CA ALA A 209 -2.90 -17.79 -13.74
C ALA A 209 -1.97 -18.99 -13.95
N GLN A 210 -1.50 -19.57 -12.84
CA GLN A 210 -0.68 -20.77 -12.89
C GLN A 210 -1.52 -21.96 -13.39
N PRO A 211 -0.92 -22.95 -14.08
CA PRO A 211 -1.61 -24.18 -14.45
C PRO A 211 -2.16 -24.87 -13.19
N GLY A 212 -3.43 -25.29 -13.22
CA GLY A 212 -4.08 -26.03 -12.12
C GLY A 212 -4.98 -25.19 -11.19
N VAL A 213 -5.09 -23.88 -11.41
CA VAL A 213 -5.98 -23.01 -10.63
C VAL A 213 -7.34 -22.89 -11.32
N SER A 214 -8.40 -23.22 -10.61
CA SER A 214 -9.74 -22.99 -11.14
C SER A 214 -9.99 -21.49 -11.32
N SER A 215 -10.70 -21.11 -12.39
CA SER A 215 -11.09 -19.70 -12.60
C SER A 215 -11.94 -19.15 -11.45
N LYS A 216 -12.65 -20.01 -10.70
CA LYS A 216 -13.40 -19.65 -9.50
C LYS A 216 -12.48 -19.25 -8.35
N ALA A 217 -11.43 -20.02 -8.07
CA ALA A 217 -10.44 -19.69 -7.04
C ALA A 217 -9.71 -18.38 -7.40
N TYR A 218 -9.30 -18.22 -8.66
CA TYR A 218 -8.67 -16.99 -9.14
C TYR A 218 -9.60 -15.77 -8.98
N HIS A 219 -10.89 -15.90 -9.29
CA HIS A 219 -11.88 -14.84 -9.12
C HIS A 219 -12.11 -14.48 -7.65
N TRP A 220 -12.27 -15.47 -6.77
CA TRP A 220 -12.42 -15.25 -5.33
C TRP A 220 -11.24 -14.47 -4.74
N ILE A 221 -10.00 -14.83 -5.11
CA ILE A 221 -8.78 -14.15 -4.65
C ILE A 221 -8.80 -12.68 -5.07
N ASN A 222 -9.14 -12.39 -6.32
CA ASN A 222 -9.19 -11.01 -6.83
C ASN A 222 -10.29 -10.17 -6.17
N CYS A 223 -11.41 -10.78 -5.80
CA CYS A 223 -12.51 -10.10 -5.11
C CYS A 223 -12.18 -9.78 -3.64
N ASN A 224 -11.42 -10.65 -2.98
CA ASN A 224 -11.11 -10.54 -1.55
C ASN A 224 -9.79 -9.83 -1.23
N ARG A 225 -8.92 -9.57 -2.21
CA ARG A 225 -7.72 -8.73 -2.01
C ARG A 225 -8.02 -7.25 -2.21
N SER A 226 -7.88 -6.46 -1.14
CA SER A 226 -8.02 -5.00 -1.19
C SER A 226 -6.94 -4.34 -2.06
N THR A 227 -5.73 -4.90 -2.09
CA THR A 227 -4.57 -4.35 -2.83
C THR A 227 -4.72 -4.41 -4.34
N SER A 228 -5.56 -5.31 -4.89
CA SER A 228 -5.82 -5.44 -6.33
C SER A 228 -7.06 -4.68 -6.81
N LYS A 229 -7.81 -4.02 -5.91
CA LYS A 229 -8.98 -3.24 -6.29
C LYS A 229 -8.57 -2.00 -7.11
N PRO A 230 -9.39 -1.56 -8.08
CA PRO A 230 -9.14 -0.33 -8.81
C PRO A 230 -8.95 0.86 -7.86
N GLY A 231 -7.92 1.68 -8.09
CA GLY A 231 -7.58 2.83 -7.24
C GLY A 231 -6.65 2.53 -6.05
N SER A 232 -6.37 1.25 -5.76
CA SER A 232 -5.38 0.87 -4.75
C SER A 232 -3.97 1.33 -5.15
N SER A 233 -3.17 1.73 -4.16
CA SER A 233 -1.83 2.28 -4.38
C SER A 233 -0.74 1.20 -4.33
N TRP A 234 0.16 1.25 -5.29
CA TRP A 234 1.40 0.47 -5.31
C TRP A 234 2.59 1.38 -5.59
N TYR A 235 3.77 1.00 -5.12
CA TYR A 235 4.99 1.78 -5.24
C TYR A 235 6.02 1.02 -6.04
N LEU A 236 6.83 1.74 -6.81
CA LEU A 236 7.94 1.17 -7.57
C LEU A 236 9.25 1.33 -6.81
N ILE A 237 10.02 0.26 -6.75
CA ILE A 237 11.37 0.23 -6.18
C ILE A 237 12.35 -0.19 -7.27
N SER A 238 13.44 0.55 -7.44
CA SER A 238 14.51 0.21 -8.38
C SER A 238 15.08 -1.19 -8.13
N MET A 239 15.25 -1.98 -9.19
CA MET A 239 15.88 -3.31 -9.08
C MET A 239 17.32 -3.24 -8.59
N ASP A 240 18.03 -2.12 -8.81
CA ASP A 240 19.39 -1.93 -8.28
C ASP A 240 19.41 -1.96 -6.75
N TRP A 241 18.47 -1.26 -6.11
CA TRP A 241 18.32 -1.31 -4.65
C TRP A 241 17.74 -2.64 -4.19
N TRP A 242 16.68 -3.13 -4.88
CA TRP A 242 15.99 -4.37 -4.52
C TRP A 242 16.93 -5.58 -4.45
N LEU A 243 17.83 -5.72 -5.43
CA LEU A 243 18.79 -6.84 -5.46
C LEU A 243 19.84 -6.74 -4.35
N ARG A 244 20.27 -5.53 -3.96
CA ARG A 244 21.17 -5.32 -2.82
C ARG A 244 20.47 -5.65 -1.51
N TRP A 245 19.21 -5.22 -1.37
CA TRP A 245 18.39 -5.55 -0.20
C TRP A 245 18.17 -7.06 -0.09
N ASP A 246 17.86 -7.74 -1.18
CA ASP A 246 17.63 -9.19 -1.17
C ASP A 246 18.90 -10.00 -0.88
N SER A 247 20.03 -9.60 -1.46
CA SER A 247 21.32 -10.27 -1.23
C SER A 247 21.89 -10.02 0.17
N SER A 248 21.41 -9.01 0.90
CA SER A 248 21.99 -8.59 2.17
C SER A 248 21.89 -9.64 3.30
N ALA A 249 20.95 -10.58 3.25
CA ALA A 249 20.90 -11.66 4.24
C ALA A 249 21.93 -12.78 4.00
N ASN A 250 22.33 -13.01 2.75
CA ASN A 250 23.30 -14.06 2.40
C ASN A 250 24.75 -13.69 2.71
N ILE A 251 25.02 -12.43 3.08
CA ILE A 251 26.37 -11.95 3.41
C ILE A 251 26.87 -12.55 4.73
N ASN A 252 25.97 -13.09 5.57
CA ASN A 252 26.33 -13.70 6.85
C ASN A 252 26.60 -15.22 6.77
N SER A 253 26.38 -15.86 5.61
CA SER A 253 26.74 -17.27 5.39
C SER A 253 28.05 -17.35 4.62
N THR A 254 29.15 -17.61 5.32
CA THR A 254 30.43 -17.99 4.70
C THR A 254 30.31 -19.40 4.11
N GLU A 255 29.76 -19.53 2.90
CA GLU A 255 30.04 -20.67 2.02
C GLU A 255 30.14 -20.21 0.55
N PRO A 256 31.10 -20.76 -0.22
CA PRO A 256 31.32 -20.34 -1.59
C PRO A 256 30.21 -20.86 -2.50
N ILE A 257 29.68 -19.95 -3.33
CA ILE A 257 28.65 -20.23 -4.34
C ILE A 257 29.23 -21.19 -5.40
N VAL A 258 28.92 -22.49 -5.29
CA VAL A 258 29.04 -23.42 -6.42
C VAL A 258 27.86 -23.16 -7.34
N THR A 259 28.13 -22.48 -8.45
CA THR A 259 27.16 -22.21 -9.50
C THR A 259 27.05 -23.42 -10.41
N THR A 260 25.98 -24.21 -10.31
CA THR A 260 25.63 -25.16 -11.38
C THR A 260 24.76 -24.43 -12.42
N MET A 261 25.42 -23.78 -13.39
CA MET A 261 24.76 -23.29 -14.61
C MET A 261 24.62 -24.43 -15.62
N GLN A 262 23.40 -24.68 -16.09
CA GLN A 262 23.17 -25.09 -17.48
C GLN A 262 22.98 -23.84 -18.35
N LYS A 263 23.70 -23.86 -19.48
CA LYS A 263 24.18 -22.75 -20.32
C LYS A 263 23.29 -22.64 -21.56
N LYS A 264 22.87 -21.44 -22.01
CA LYS A 264 23.35 -20.64 -23.18
C LYS A 264 22.15 -19.80 -23.65
N ASN A 265 22.21 -18.56 -24.15
CA ASN A 265 23.27 -17.70 -24.64
C ASN A 265 22.76 -16.24 -24.73
N SER A 266 23.71 -15.29 -24.75
CA SER A 266 23.62 -13.93 -25.30
C SER A 266 23.10 -12.79 -24.41
N LEU A 267 24.00 -12.21 -23.61
CA LEU A 267 24.09 -10.75 -23.39
C LEU A 267 25.53 -10.38 -23.01
N THR A 268 26.28 -9.85 -23.98
CA THR A 268 27.57 -9.21 -23.76
C THR A 268 27.37 -7.70 -23.60
N LYS A 269 28.18 -7.13 -22.68
CA LYS A 269 28.40 -5.70 -22.39
C LYS A 269 27.32 -4.95 -21.60
N LEU A 270 27.42 -5.06 -20.27
CA LEU A 270 27.46 -3.87 -19.41
C LEU A 270 28.13 -4.16 -18.05
N ASN A 271 29.44 -4.44 -18.04
CA ASN A 271 30.23 -4.44 -16.80
C ASN A 271 31.40 -3.48 -16.96
N LYS A 272 31.16 -2.22 -16.60
CA LYS A 272 32.21 -1.29 -16.21
C LYS A 272 31.58 -0.22 -15.32
N LEU A 273 31.58 -0.46 -14.01
CA LEU A 273 31.68 0.59 -13.01
C LEU A 273 32.38 0.00 -11.77
N THR A 274 33.65 0.41 -11.63
CA THR A 274 34.38 0.70 -10.40
C THR A 274 34.39 -0.34 -9.27
N SER A 275 35.48 -1.11 -9.25
CA SER A 275 36.05 -1.74 -8.07
C SER A 275 36.57 -0.70 -7.08
N GLY A 276 35.95 -0.64 -5.90
CA GLY A 276 36.48 0.02 -4.70
C GLY A 276 36.28 -0.92 -3.48
N PRO A 277 37.11 -0.81 -2.42
CA PRO A 277 37.17 -1.80 -1.36
C PRO A 277 36.10 -1.56 -0.30
N ASP A 278 34.83 -1.86 -0.60
CA ASP A 278 33.75 -1.86 0.39
C ASP A 278 32.96 -3.18 0.31
N ASN A 279 33.61 -4.26 0.75
CA ASN A 279 32.88 -5.42 1.22
C ASN A 279 32.15 -5.03 2.51
N LYS A 280 30.80 -5.16 2.54
CA LYS A 280 29.82 -4.93 3.64
C LYS A 280 28.99 -3.63 3.59
N ARG A 281 28.28 -3.33 2.50
CA ARG A 281 27.28 -2.25 2.53
C ARG A 281 25.87 -2.81 2.61
N GLU A 282 25.20 -2.55 3.72
CA GLU A 282 23.73 -2.57 3.83
C GLU A 282 23.11 -1.90 2.59
N PRO A 283 21.86 -2.23 2.19
CA PRO A 283 21.27 -1.75 0.95
C PRO A 283 21.22 -0.21 0.83
N GLY A 284 21.37 0.50 1.96
CA GLY A 284 21.28 1.95 2.03
C GLY A 284 19.85 2.44 1.84
N ASP A 285 19.71 3.74 1.65
CA ASP A 285 18.43 4.37 1.37
C ASP A 285 17.89 3.93 0.01
N ILE A 286 16.57 3.80 -0.11
CA ILE A 286 15.86 3.45 -1.33
C ILE A 286 16.12 4.54 -2.37
N ASP A 287 16.80 4.19 -3.46
CA ASP A 287 17.08 5.11 -4.57
C ASP A 287 16.34 4.68 -5.84
N ASN A 288 15.35 5.49 -6.23
CA ASN A 288 14.54 5.28 -7.43
C ASN A 288 14.97 6.15 -8.63
N SER A 289 16.09 6.88 -8.52
CA SER A 289 16.53 7.84 -9.52
C SER A 289 16.79 7.24 -10.91
N LEU A 290 17.07 5.94 -10.99
CA LEU A 290 17.26 5.21 -12.25
C LEU A 290 15.95 5.04 -13.05
N LEU A 291 14.79 5.08 -12.39
CA LEU A 291 13.48 4.91 -13.01
C LEU A 291 12.91 6.23 -13.56
N ILE A 292 13.38 7.35 -13.02
CA ILE A 292 12.82 8.68 -13.28
C ILE A 292 13.39 9.27 -14.57
N ASP A 293 12.51 9.88 -15.37
CA ASP A 293 12.95 10.69 -16.52
C ASP A 293 13.36 12.09 -16.04
N LYS A 294 14.68 12.29 -15.91
CA LYS A 294 15.29 13.57 -15.50
C LYS A 294 15.21 14.65 -16.59
N ASN A 295 14.98 14.26 -17.84
CA ASN A 295 14.95 15.19 -18.98
C ASN A 295 13.55 15.74 -19.26
N SER A 296 12.52 15.21 -18.59
CA SER A 296 11.18 15.76 -18.73
C SER A 296 11.08 17.13 -18.04
N PRO A 297 10.62 18.18 -18.74
CA PRO A 297 10.43 19.52 -18.16
C PRO A 297 9.38 19.55 -17.03
N ASN A 298 8.65 18.45 -16.81
CA ASN A 298 7.68 18.29 -15.73
C ASN A 298 8.27 17.73 -14.43
N THR A 299 9.39 17.00 -14.50
CA THR A 299 10.01 16.36 -13.33
C THR A 299 10.76 17.36 -12.45
N ILE A 300 11.18 18.50 -13.00
CA ILE A 300 12.07 19.47 -12.34
C ILE A 300 11.30 20.54 -11.53
N ARG A 301 9.96 20.64 -11.67
CA ARG A 301 9.20 21.82 -11.20
C ARG A 301 8.00 21.55 -10.29
N ILE A 302 7.71 20.31 -9.92
CA ILE A 302 6.55 19.99 -9.08
C ILE A 302 7.06 19.66 -7.69
N ALA A 303 7.01 20.65 -6.79
CA ALA A 303 7.40 20.54 -5.39
C ALA A 303 6.50 19.61 -4.53
N ASN A 304 5.58 18.87 -5.17
CA ASN A 304 4.75 17.86 -4.52
C ASN A 304 5.06 16.51 -5.15
N ASP A 305 5.40 15.53 -4.32
CA ASP A 305 5.84 14.16 -4.65
C ASP A 305 4.86 13.34 -5.54
N ASP A 306 3.72 13.92 -5.95
CA ASP A 306 2.59 13.21 -6.53
C ASP A 306 2.69 12.95 -8.04
N CYS A 307 3.61 13.61 -8.77
CA CYS A 307 3.61 13.63 -10.25
C CYS A 307 4.96 13.25 -10.91
N VAL A 308 5.58 12.17 -10.44
CA VAL A 308 6.87 11.67 -10.99
C VAL A 308 6.71 10.96 -12.33
N GLN A 309 7.36 11.47 -13.39
CA GLN A 309 7.40 10.83 -14.71
C GLN A 309 8.52 9.79 -14.82
N LEU A 310 8.17 8.63 -15.40
CA LEU A 310 9.08 7.50 -15.59
C LEU A 310 9.72 7.50 -16.97
N LYS A 311 10.91 6.93 -17.08
CA LYS A 311 11.50 6.56 -18.37
C LYS A 311 10.57 5.60 -19.12
N LEU A 312 10.53 5.72 -20.44
CA LEU A 312 9.75 4.81 -21.28
C LEU A 312 10.40 3.42 -21.35
N GLY A 313 9.59 2.38 -21.55
CA GLY A 313 10.05 1.02 -21.77
C GLY A 313 10.50 0.26 -20.51
N LEU A 314 10.20 0.78 -19.32
CA LEU A 314 10.45 0.07 -18.06
C LEU A 314 9.67 -1.25 -18.01
N ARG A 315 10.34 -2.29 -17.53
CA ARG A 315 9.80 -3.64 -17.36
C ARG A 315 9.98 -4.09 -15.92
N ARG A 316 8.92 -4.66 -15.34
CA ARG A 316 8.94 -5.30 -14.02
C ARG A 316 10.02 -6.39 -13.97
N SER A 317 10.64 -6.57 -12.81
CA SER A 317 11.70 -7.55 -12.52
C SER A 317 13.02 -7.32 -13.28
N MET A 318 13.05 -6.42 -14.27
CA MET A 318 14.26 -5.99 -14.95
C MET A 318 14.73 -4.62 -14.44
N HIS A 319 13.80 -3.69 -14.28
CA HIS A 319 14.12 -2.31 -13.90
C HIS A 319 13.56 -1.94 -12.54
N PHE A 320 12.35 -2.39 -12.23
CA PHE A 320 11.70 -2.13 -10.95
C PHE A 320 11.00 -3.37 -10.41
N GLU A 321 10.87 -3.42 -9.09
CA GLU A 321 9.90 -4.26 -8.39
C GLU A 321 8.71 -3.39 -7.97
N MET A 322 7.51 -3.96 -7.96
CA MET A 322 6.30 -3.26 -7.51
C MET A 322 5.90 -3.78 -6.13
N VAL A 323 5.69 -2.89 -5.17
CA VAL A 323 5.29 -3.26 -3.80
C VAL A 323 3.96 -2.58 -3.41
N PRO A 324 3.07 -3.25 -2.67
CA PRO A 324 1.84 -2.64 -2.18
C PRO A 324 2.15 -1.57 -1.13
N GLU A 325 1.20 -0.65 -0.92
CA GLU A 325 1.34 0.49 -0.01
C GLU A 325 1.83 0.11 1.40
N LEU A 326 1.30 -0.95 2.01
CA LEU A 326 1.74 -1.39 3.34
C LEU A 326 3.21 -1.80 3.37
N LEU A 327 3.70 -2.53 2.36
CA LEU A 327 5.12 -2.89 2.28
C LEU A 327 6.00 -1.68 1.98
N TRP A 328 5.50 -0.72 1.19
CA TRP A 328 6.23 0.53 0.97
C TRP A 328 6.39 1.31 2.28
N LEU A 329 5.33 1.46 3.07
CA LEU A 329 5.38 2.14 4.37
C LEU A 329 6.32 1.42 5.33
N PHE A 330 6.28 0.08 5.36
CA PHE A 330 7.19 -0.75 6.13
C PHE A 330 8.66 -0.53 5.73
N LEU A 331 8.98 -0.64 4.43
CA LEU A 331 10.36 -0.47 3.95
C LEU A 331 10.86 0.97 4.18
N ARG A 332 10.05 1.97 3.88
CA ARG A 332 10.39 3.39 4.06
C ARG A 332 10.67 3.76 5.52
N LYS A 333 10.06 3.05 6.47
CA LYS A 333 10.31 3.24 7.91
C LYS A 333 11.76 2.95 8.28
N TYR A 334 12.39 1.96 7.64
CA TYR A 334 13.75 1.51 7.94
C TYR A 334 14.79 1.97 6.93
N TYR A 335 14.40 2.13 5.67
CA TYR A 335 15.24 2.56 4.55
C TYR A 335 14.64 3.84 4.01
N ARG A 336 15.26 5.00 4.30
CA ARG A 336 14.71 6.29 3.84
C ARG A 336 14.65 6.29 2.31
N CYS A 337 13.80 7.13 1.74
CA CYS A 337 13.72 7.26 0.29
C CYS A 337 14.56 8.46 -0.17
N ASN A 338 15.59 8.20 -0.97
CA ASN A 338 16.36 9.23 -1.64
C ASN A 338 15.63 9.66 -2.92
N GLY A 339 14.90 10.77 -2.82
CA GLY A 339 14.05 11.30 -3.89
C GLY A 339 12.57 10.94 -3.71
N PRO A 340 11.73 11.22 -4.72
CA PRO A 340 10.29 11.10 -4.58
C PRO A 340 9.82 9.65 -4.61
N ALA A 341 8.82 9.34 -3.79
CA ALA A 341 8.15 8.04 -3.79
C ALA A 341 7.36 7.85 -5.10
N ILE A 342 7.58 6.73 -5.79
CA ILE A 342 6.92 6.48 -7.09
C ILE A 342 5.63 5.69 -6.85
N CYS A 343 4.55 6.39 -6.50
CA CYS A 343 3.21 5.81 -6.36
C CYS A 343 2.53 5.62 -7.72
N ARG A 344 1.84 4.51 -7.92
CA ARG A 344 0.99 4.17 -9.06
C ARG A 344 -0.32 3.54 -8.61
N LYS A 345 -1.36 3.71 -9.42
CA LYS A 345 -2.71 3.24 -9.11
C LYS A 345 -3.05 1.98 -9.89
N VAL A 346 -3.71 1.05 -9.23
CA VAL A 346 -4.25 -0.13 -9.89
C VAL A 346 -5.42 0.28 -10.77
N THR A 347 -5.38 -0.20 -12.01
CA THR A 347 -6.43 -0.07 -13.01
C THR A 347 -6.91 -1.44 -13.42
N TYR A 348 -8.01 -1.50 -14.18
CA TYR A 348 -8.63 -2.76 -14.53
C TYR A 348 -8.84 -2.87 -16.03
N ARG A 349 -8.23 -3.89 -16.63
CA ARG A 349 -8.34 -4.10 -18.06
C ARG A 349 -9.59 -4.92 -18.37
N LYS A 350 -10.67 -4.22 -18.73
CA LYS A 350 -12.01 -4.79 -18.98
C LYS A 350 -12.02 -6.02 -19.91
N LYS A 351 -11.13 -6.07 -20.90
CA LYS A 351 -11.08 -7.18 -21.89
C LYS A 351 -10.62 -8.52 -21.29
N ILE A 352 -9.77 -8.48 -20.27
CA ILE A 352 -9.13 -9.68 -19.70
C ILE A 352 -9.43 -9.88 -18.22
N ASN A 353 -10.29 -9.02 -17.65
CA ASN A 353 -10.71 -9.08 -16.25
C ASN A 353 -9.52 -9.20 -15.28
N LYS A 354 -8.47 -8.41 -15.52
CA LYS A 354 -7.19 -8.48 -14.80
C LYS A 354 -6.77 -7.09 -14.29
N PRO A 355 -6.31 -6.99 -13.03
CA PRO A 355 -5.73 -5.76 -12.52
C PRO A 355 -4.35 -5.51 -13.16
N GLU A 356 -4.10 -4.26 -13.53
CA GLU A 356 -2.83 -3.79 -14.09
C GLU A 356 -2.43 -2.48 -13.41
N LEU A 357 -1.13 -2.27 -13.23
CA LEU A 357 -0.61 -1.03 -12.65
C LEU A 357 -0.45 0.02 -13.75
N ASP A 358 -1.09 1.18 -13.59
CA ASP A 358 -0.99 2.27 -14.56
C ASP A 358 0.36 2.97 -14.40
N LEU A 359 1.39 2.54 -15.15
CA LEU A 359 2.76 3.06 -15.02
C LEU A 359 2.92 4.46 -15.62
N TYR A 360 2.13 4.79 -16.64
CA TYR A 360 2.23 6.04 -17.41
C TYR A 360 0.88 6.77 -17.44
N PRO A 361 0.38 7.20 -16.26
CA PRO A 361 -0.87 7.95 -16.19
C PRO A 361 -0.74 9.28 -16.92
N LEU A 362 -1.87 9.82 -17.36
CA LEU A 362 -1.92 11.08 -18.09
C LEU A 362 -1.65 12.23 -17.13
N LEU A 363 -0.59 13.01 -17.40
CA LEU A 363 -0.33 14.22 -16.65
C LEU A 363 -1.26 15.34 -17.13
N VAL A 364 -2.23 15.70 -16.30
CA VAL A 364 -3.15 16.82 -16.54
C VAL A 364 -2.70 18.02 -15.72
N ARG A 365 -2.65 19.20 -16.36
CA ARG A 365 -2.38 20.47 -15.71
C ARG A 365 -3.68 21.22 -15.51
N ILE A 366 -3.98 21.60 -14.28
CA ILE A 366 -5.22 22.26 -13.92
C ILE A 366 -4.94 23.74 -13.73
N TYR A 367 -5.67 24.55 -14.49
CA TYR A 367 -5.60 26.00 -14.43
C TYR A 367 -6.86 26.54 -13.78
N ARG A 368 -6.71 27.39 -12.78
CA ARG A 368 -7.84 28.12 -12.19
C ARG A 368 -8.05 29.40 -12.99
N ASN A 369 -9.30 29.62 -13.40
CA ASN A 369 -9.73 30.87 -13.99
C ASN A 369 -10.06 31.86 -12.86
N GLN A 370 -9.40 33.02 -12.86
CA GLN A 370 -9.76 34.15 -12.00
C GLN A 370 -10.13 35.33 -12.90
N ASN A 371 -11.38 35.80 -12.77
CA ASN A 371 -11.78 37.09 -13.30
C ASN A 371 -11.33 38.15 -12.29
N LEU A 372 -10.27 38.90 -12.61
CA LEU A 372 -9.85 40.05 -11.83
C LEU A 372 -10.84 41.19 -12.05
N SER A 373 -11.24 41.86 -10.97
CA SER A 373 -12.03 43.10 -11.08
C SER A 373 -11.18 44.22 -11.70
N PRO A 374 -11.78 45.22 -12.36
CA PRO A 374 -11.06 46.36 -12.92
C PRO A 374 -10.12 47.05 -11.92
N GLN A 375 -10.53 47.15 -10.66
CA GLN A 375 -9.76 47.75 -9.55
C GLN A 375 -8.51 46.94 -9.17
N GLN A 376 -8.54 45.60 -9.30
CA GLN A 376 -7.37 44.75 -9.05
C GLN A 376 -6.38 44.78 -10.22
N MET A 377 -6.85 45.00 -11.45
CA MET A 377 -5.97 45.18 -12.61
C MET A 377 -5.16 46.48 -12.53
N GLU A 378 -5.78 47.55 -12.01
CA GLU A 378 -5.14 48.85 -11.82
C GLU A 378 -4.02 48.79 -10.76
N ALA A 379 -4.27 48.10 -9.64
CA ALA A 379 -3.28 47.93 -8.56
C ALA A 379 -2.03 47.11 -8.96
N ILE A 380 -2.17 46.17 -9.89
CA ILE A 380 -1.05 45.34 -10.38
C ILE A 380 -0.26 46.08 -11.48
N ALA A 381 -0.94 46.89 -12.30
CA ALA A 381 -0.30 47.75 -13.29
C ALA A 381 0.55 48.86 -12.64
N THR A 382 0.08 49.44 -11.53
CA THR A 382 0.85 50.45 -10.77
C THR A 382 2.09 49.87 -10.09
N ASN A 383 2.03 48.62 -9.62
CA ASN A 383 3.17 47.96 -8.97
C ASN A 383 4.24 47.46 -9.97
N SER A 384 3.86 47.19 -11.22
CA SER A 384 4.82 46.83 -12.28
C SER A 384 5.49 48.05 -12.93
N ALA A 385 4.90 49.24 -12.79
CA ALA A 385 5.48 50.50 -13.27
C ALA A 385 6.42 51.19 -12.28
N THR A 386 6.50 50.76 -11.02
CA THR A 386 7.32 51.41 -9.97
C THR A 386 8.58 50.65 -9.53
N SER A 387 8.89 49.48 -10.11
CA SER A 387 10.17 48.80 -9.84
C SER A 387 11.28 49.30 -10.78
N ASN A 388 11.63 50.59 -10.66
CA ASN A 388 12.88 51.12 -11.19
C ASN A 388 13.36 52.28 -10.31
N ASN A 389 13.74 51.98 -9.07
CA ASN A 389 14.91 52.55 -8.39
C ASN A 389 14.91 52.22 -6.88
N ASN A 390 16.09 51.82 -6.43
CA ASN A 390 16.68 51.93 -5.09
C ASN A 390 16.82 50.67 -4.23
N ASN A 391 18.05 50.57 -3.72
CA ASN A 391 18.69 49.50 -2.98
C ASN A 391 18.17 49.31 -1.55
N ASN A 392 18.34 48.08 -1.08
CA ASN A 392 18.48 47.62 0.31
C ASN A 392 17.32 47.81 1.29
N SER A 393 16.58 46.73 1.56
CA SER A 393 16.57 46.03 2.86
C SER A 393 15.64 44.81 2.83
N HIS A 394 15.98 43.79 3.62
CA HIS A 394 15.42 42.43 3.61
C HIS A 394 13.90 42.34 3.91
N SER A 395 13.12 41.85 2.95
CA SER A 395 12.01 40.91 3.20
C SER A 395 12.08 39.78 2.16
N MET A 396 12.00 38.54 2.61
CA MET A 396 12.18 37.36 1.78
C MET A 396 10.82 36.87 1.25
N ASP A 397 10.29 37.55 0.24
CA ASP A 397 9.12 37.07 -0.51
C ASP A 397 9.61 36.30 -1.74
N PHE A 398 9.40 34.98 -1.72
CA PHE A 398 9.71 34.06 -2.82
C PHE A 398 8.79 34.33 -4.03
N VAL A 399 9.20 35.26 -4.90
CA VAL A 399 8.58 35.46 -6.21
C VAL A 399 9.14 34.41 -7.18
N TYR A 400 8.39 33.34 -7.42
CA TYR A 400 8.67 32.43 -8.53
C TYR A 400 8.40 33.13 -9.88
N PRO A 401 9.25 32.97 -10.92
CA PRO A 401 9.00 33.57 -12.23
C PRO A 401 7.86 32.82 -12.92
N LEU A 402 6.67 33.42 -12.94
CA LEU A 402 5.50 32.94 -13.68
C LEU A 402 5.71 33.18 -15.19
N LEU A 403 5.55 32.12 -15.99
CA LEU A 403 5.39 32.20 -17.44
C LEU A 403 4.09 32.95 -17.75
N ASN A 404 4.19 34.25 -17.99
CA ASN A 404 3.12 35.07 -18.57
C ASN A 404 2.96 34.70 -20.05
N TYR A 405 2.04 33.79 -20.37
CA TYR A 405 1.53 33.67 -21.74
C TYR A 405 0.34 34.62 -21.90
N VAL A 406 0.61 35.80 -22.44
CA VAL A 406 -0.41 36.73 -22.92
C VAL A 406 -0.83 36.24 -24.31
N SER A 407 -2.05 35.72 -24.44
CA SER A 407 -2.68 35.56 -25.76
C SER A 407 -3.19 36.92 -26.23
N ALA A 408 -2.32 37.72 -26.85
CA ALA A 408 -2.71 38.91 -27.60
C ALA A 408 -2.39 38.67 -29.07
N SER A 409 -3.43 38.37 -29.84
CA SER A 409 -3.42 38.40 -31.30
C SER A 409 -3.15 39.84 -31.75
N LEU A 410 -1.92 40.15 -32.15
CA LEU A 410 -1.59 41.42 -32.77
C LEU A 410 -1.93 41.35 -34.26
N PHE A 411 -3.15 41.76 -34.62
CA PHE A 411 -3.48 42.19 -35.97
C PHE A 411 -3.44 43.73 -36.04
N SER A 412 -2.41 44.20 -36.74
CA SER A 412 -2.28 45.36 -37.65
C SER A 412 -2.91 46.74 -37.39
N SER A 413 -2.11 47.73 -37.81
CA SER A 413 -2.45 49.02 -38.45
C SER A 413 -3.02 50.17 -37.61
N SER A 414 -2.18 51.21 -37.52
CA SER A 414 -2.51 52.65 -37.58
C SER A 414 -3.99 53.04 -37.46
N GLY A 415 -4.36 53.70 -36.37
CA GLY A 415 -5.64 54.40 -36.29
C GLY A 415 -6.12 54.58 -34.86
N THR A 416 -6.16 55.84 -34.45
CA THR A 416 -6.73 56.44 -33.23
C THR A 416 -7.97 55.78 -32.60
N SER A 417 -8.05 55.94 -31.27
CA SER A 417 -9.14 55.68 -30.31
C SER A 417 -9.07 54.35 -29.54
N ASN A 418 -8.45 54.42 -28.34
CA ASN A 418 -8.38 53.34 -27.36
C ASN A 418 -9.76 53.06 -26.75
N SER A 419 -10.45 52.05 -27.27
CA SER A 419 -11.38 51.24 -26.48
C SER A 419 -10.63 49.98 -26.03
N ILE A 420 -10.18 49.95 -24.78
CA ILE A 420 -9.62 48.75 -24.15
C ILE A 420 -10.76 47.73 -24.03
N SER A 421 -10.76 46.71 -24.87
CA SER A 421 -11.71 45.61 -24.80
C SER A 421 -11.47 44.81 -23.51
N ALA A 422 -12.52 44.75 -22.70
CA ALA A 422 -12.58 44.06 -21.43
C ALA A 422 -12.64 42.54 -21.62
N ASN A 423 -11.54 41.84 -21.33
CA ASN A 423 -11.45 40.53 -20.64
C ASN A 423 -10.13 39.85 -21.02
N THR A 424 -9.06 40.15 -20.29
CA THR A 424 -7.88 39.28 -20.30
C THR A 424 -8.07 38.22 -19.21
N GLN A 425 -8.65 37.08 -19.57
CA GLN A 425 -8.73 35.91 -18.67
C GLN A 425 -7.33 35.36 -18.42
N ARG A 426 -6.79 35.58 -17.22
CA ARG A 426 -5.52 34.98 -16.80
C ARG A 426 -5.78 33.60 -16.20
N HIS A 427 -5.13 32.59 -16.79
CA HIS A 427 -5.18 31.20 -16.34
C HIS A 427 -3.93 30.90 -15.51
N TYR A 428 -4.10 30.63 -14.22
CA TYR A 428 -2.97 30.32 -13.33
C TYR A 428 -2.90 28.81 -13.12
N LEU A 429 -1.73 28.21 -13.38
CA LEU A 429 -1.48 26.80 -13.08
C LEU A 429 -1.65 26.61 -11.57
N THR A 430 -2.67 25.84 -11.19
CA THR A 430 -3.01 25.62 -9.78
C THR A 430 -2.36 24.34 -9.29
N CYS A 431 -2.46 23.27 -10.06
CA CYS A 431 -1.76 22.03 -9.76
C CYS A 431 -1.60 21.14 -11.00
N SER A 432 -0.68 20.20 -10.92
CA SER A 432 -0.60 19.06 -11.84
C SER A 432 -1.19 17.82 -11.16
N TYR A 433 -1.78 16.92 -11.94
CA TYR A 433 -2.44 15.73 -11.45
C TYR A 433 -2.25 14.56 -12.43
N PHE A 434 -2.06 13.35 -11.91
CA PHE A 434 -2.05 12.13 -12.72
C PHE A 434 -3.46 11.55 -12.82
N VAL A 435 -4.03 11.63 -14.02
CA VAL A 435 -5.34 11.07 -14.33
C VAL A 435 -5.14 9.69 -14.97
N SER A 436 -5.85 8.68 -14.47
CA SER A 436 -5.85 7.39 -15.16
C SER A 436 -6.58 7.53 -16.50
N PRO A 437 -6.10 6.90 -17.60
CA PRO A 437 -6.82 6.88 -18.88
C PRO A 437 -8.26 6.33 -18.78
N TYR A 438 -8.59 5.63 -17.70
CA TYR A 438 -9.91 5.03 -17.45
C TYR A 438 -10.75 5.83 -16.43
N GLN A 439 -10.22 6.93 -15.89
CA GLN A 439 -10.95 7.78 -14.93
C GLN A 439 -12.02 8.59 -15.66
N THR A 440 -13.22 8.63 -15.10
CA THR A 440 -14.31 9.47 -15.65
C THR A 440 -14.10 10.94 -15.28
N VAL A 441 -14.63 11.85 -16.11
CA VAL A 441 -14.58 13.30 -15.84
C VAL A 441 -15.28 13.64 -14.52
N ARG A 442 -16.37 12.93 -14.18
CA ARG A 442 -17.07 13.05 -12.90
C ARG A 442 -16.19 12.65 -11.70
N SER A 443 -15.52 11.50 -11.77
CA SER A 443 -14.61 11.05 -10.70
C SER A 443 -13.46 12.04 -10.50
N LEU A 444 -12.89 12.56 -11.58
CA LEU A 444 -11.89 13.62 -11.51
C LEU A 444 -12.46 14.87 -10.81
N ALA A 445 -13.68 15.29 -11.13
CA ALA A 445 -14.28 16.47 -10.51
C ALA A 445 -14.61 16.32 -9.03
N GLU A 446 -15.08 15.14 -8.60
CA GLU A 446 -15.28 14.82 -7.18
C GLU A 446 -13.96 14.91 -6.40
N GLU A 447 -12.86 14.47 -7.01
CA GLU A 447 -11.53 14.59 -6.42
C GLU A 447 -11.04 16.04 -6.33
N LEU A 448 -11.23 16.82 -7.40
CA LEU A 448 -10.88 18.24 -7.39
C LEU A 448 -11.76 19.04 -6.42
N SER A 449 -13.05 18.70 -6.32
CA SER A 449 -14.00 19.26 -5.36
C SER A 449 -13.47 19.08 -3.93
N ARG A 450 -13.05 17.86 -3.57
CA ARG A 450 -12.45 17.55 -2.26
C ARG A 450 -11.15 18.31 -2.02
N LYS A 451 -10.27 18.37 -3.03
CA LYS A 451 -8.95 19.00 -2.92
C LYS A 451 -9.02 20.52 -2.78
N PHE A 452 -9.96 21.16 -3.47
CA PHE A 452 -10.14 22.61 -3.45
C PHE A 452 -11.22 23.09 -2.47
N GLY A 453 -11.88 22.17 -1.76
CA GLY A 453 -12.94 22.48 -0.80
C GLY A 453 -14.15 23.17 -1.45
N LYS A 454 -14.46 22.84 -2.70
CA LYS A 454 -15.59 23.43 -3.45
C LYS A 454 -16.66 22.40 -3.72
N PRO A 455 -17.96 22.72 -3.57
CA PRO A 455 -19.03 21.79 -3.91
C PRO A 455 -19.00 21.46 -5.41
N LEU A 456 -19.34 20.22 -5.75
CA LEU A 456 -19.29 19.71 -7.13
C LEU A 456 -20.15 20.56 -8.09
N ASP A 457 -21.28 21.07 -7.61
CA ASP A 457 -22.25 21.84 -8.38
C ASP A 457 -21.72 23.20 -8.87
N GLU A 458 -20.72 23.75 -8.17
CA GLU A 458 -20.05 25.00 -8.54
C GLU A 458 -18.83 24.77 -9.45
N LEU A 459 -18.41 23.52 -9.63
CA LEU A 459 -17.19 23.18 -10.34
C LEU A 459 -17.51 22.97 -11.82
N ARG A 460 -16.89 23.78 -12.68
CA ARG A 460 -16.97 23.64 -14.15
C ARG A 460 -15.60 23.25 -14.70
N ILE A 461 -15.53 22.08 -15.33
CA ILE A 461 -14.31 21.58 -15.96
C ILE A 461 -14.34 21.93 -17.45
N TRP A 462 -13.24 22.52 -17.91
CA TRP A 462 -13.03 22.88 -19.30
C TRP A 462 -11.80 22.13 -19.81
N ILE A 463 -11.94 21.43 -20.94
CA ILE A 463 -10.80 20.76 -21.58
C ILE A 463 -10.30 21.66 -22.70
N ARG A 464 -9.01 22.03 -22.61
CA ARG A 464 -8.32 22.82 -23.63
C ARG A 464 -7.68 21.87 -24.64
N TYR A 465 -8.16 21.87 -25.88
CA TYR A 465 -7.67 20.99 -26.96
C TYR A 465 -6.55 21.63 -27.77
N SER A 466 -6.51 22.96 -27.84
CA SER A 466 -5.45 23.73 -28.50
C SER A 466 -5.36 25.12 -27.89
N GLU A 467 -4.42 25.96 -28.36
CA GLU A 467 -4.34 27.35 -27.90
C GLU A 467 -5.63 28.14 -28.10
N VAL A 468 -6.49 27.71 -29.03
CA VAL A 468 -7.65 28.44 -29.55
C VAL A 468 -9.00 27.75 -29.24
N SER A 469 -9.00 26.48 -28.77
CA SER A 469 -10.25 25.74 -28.57
C SER A 469 -10.41 25.21 -27.14
N ILE A 470 -11.49 25.65 -26.49
CA ILE A 470 -11.96 25.16 -25.21
C ILE A 470 -13.33 24.52 -25.47
N ARG A 471 -13.51 23.24 -25.14
CA ARG A 471 -14.85 22.64 -25.10
C ARG A 471 -15.28 22.40 -23.66
N TYR A 472 -16.53 22.72 -23.41
CA TYR A 472 -17.23 22.37 -22.19
C TYR A 472 -17.55 20.88 -22.24
N GLN A 473 -17.21 20.14 -21.19
CA GLN A 473 -17.71 18.78 -21.04
C GLN A 473 -18.58 18.76 -19.78
N ILE A 474 -19.89 18.57 -19.99
CA ILE A 474 -20.86 18.37 -18.92
C ILE A 474 -20.66 16.96 -18.38
N PHE A 475 -20.90 16.80 -17.08
CA PHE A 475 -20.81 15.55 -16.32
C PHE A 475 -21.74 14.46 -16.86
N GLU A 476 -21.35 13.78 -17.94
CA GLU A 476 -21.89 12.47 -18.33
C GLU A 476 -20.81 11.39 -18.28
#